data_AF-A0A432WJE4-F1
#
_entry.id   AF-A0A432WJE4-F1
#
_cell.length_a   1.000
_cell.length_b   1.000
_cell.length_c   1.000
_cell.angle_alpha   90.00
_cell.angle_beta   90.00
_cell.angle_gamma   90.00
#
_symmetry.space_group_name_H-M   'P 1'
#
loop_
_entity.id
_entity.type
_entity.pdbx_description
1 polymer ?
#
loop_
_entity_poly.entity_id
_entity_poly.type
_entity_poly.pdbx_seq_one_letter_code
_entity_poly.pdbx_strand_id
1 'polypeptide(L)'
;MKFKRLVCATITTAVVTLISGCQQTPTMDPTRASERAAFSEWNCDGEPVLAQFYGARVVISDSSSSHWLDRGTQVGKVFRAENHSFRFRGDTATWTRLEQTRHCTERALPGDWQQAISEAPRNQLHYMAQGANEQWQFKLQGNRVLIELQEAGEAVERRNLPAGEADYYLDMWTYNVQTREERMRVQITDGLCRRAGDPTPYPSSIQINWNDQVLQGCGRWLAKSGHRP
;
A
#
# COMPACT_ATOMS: atom_id res chain seq x y z
N MET A 1 -60.92 -22.40 -19.59
CA MET A 1 -59.50 -22.82 -19.51
C MET A 1 -58.81 -22.00 -18.43
N LYS A 2 -58.34 -22.63 -17.34
CA LYS A 2 -57.62 -21.98 -16.24
C LYS A 2 -56.13 -22.33 -16.38
N PHE A 3 -55.28 -21.36 -16.70
CA PHE A 3 -53.83 -21.56 -16.71
C PHE A 3 -53.22 -21.19 -15.35
N LYS A 4 -52.44 -22.14 -14.83
CA LYS A 4 -51.82 -22.17 -13.51
C LYS A 4 -50.69 -21.15 -13.42
N ARG A 5 -50.61 -20.47 -12.27
CA ARG A 5 -49.45 -19.67 -11.85
C ARG A 5 -48.23 -20.60 -11.71
N LEU A 6 -47.16 -20.30 -12.44
CA LEU A 6 -45.85 -20.88 -12.16
C LEU A 6 -45.11 -19.88 -11.25
N VAL A 7 -44.88 -20.29 -10.02
CA VAL A 7 -43.99 -19.62 -9.07
C VAL A 7 -42.58 -20.06 -9.43
N CYS A 8 -41.75 -19.15 -9.94
CA CYS A 8 -40.30 -19.37 -9.99
C CYS A 8 -39.73 -18.91 -8.65
N ALA A 9 -39.36 -19.88 -7.82
CA ALA A 9 -38.49 -19.66 -6.68
C ALA A 9 -37.06 -19.37 -7.16
N THR A 10 -36.53 -18.25 -6.65
CA THR A 10 -35.15 -17.86 -6.43
C THR A 10 -34.02 -18.84 -6.81
N ILE A 11 -33.10 -18.35 -7.63
CA ILE A 11 -31.67 -18.51 -7.37
C ILE A 11 -31.08 -17.08 -7.40
N THR A 12 -30.99 -16.46 -6.23
CA THR A 12 -30.16 -15.27 -6.04
C THR A 12 -28.74 -15.76 -5.84
N THR A 13 -28.04 -16.05 -6.93
CA THR A 13 -26.61 -16.39 -6.86
C THR A 13 -25.86 -15.12 -6.49
N ALA A 14 -25.37 -15.08 -5.26
CA ALA A 14 -24.43 -14.09 -4.77
C ALA A 14 -23.16 -14.15 -5.63
N VAL A 15 -23.00 -13.19 -6.53
CA VAL A 15 -21.68 -12.85 -7.07
C VAL A 15 -21.09 -11.85 -6.08
N VAL A 16 -20.52 -12.38 -4.99
CA VAL A 16 -19.52 -11.65 -4.23
C VAL A 16 -18.29 -11.59 -5.13
N THR A 17 -18.24 -10.57 -5.98
CA THR A 17 -17.04 -10.23 -6.72
C THR A 17 -15.98 -9.94 -5.66
N LEU A 18 -15.05 -10.88 -5.46
CA LEU A 18 -13.83 -10.68 -4.72
C LEU A 18 -13.16 -9.44 -5.31
N ILE A 19 -13.28 -8.34 -4.58
CA ILE A 19 -12.66 -7.07 -4.90
C ILE A 19 -11.16 -7.32 -4.74
N SER A 20 -10.49 -7.64 -5.85
CA SER A 20 -9.04 -7.71 -5.92
C SER A 20 -8.47 -6.42 -5.32
N GLY A 21 -7.45 -6.59 -4.48
CA GLY A 21 -6.76 -5.48 -3.88
C GLY A 21 -6.16 -4.58 -4.96
N CYS A 22 -5.97 -3.32 -4.57
CA CYS A 22 -5.44 -2.28 -5.43
C CYS A 22 -3.94 -2.49 -5.65
N GLN A 23 -3.55 -3.34 -6.59
CA GLN A 23 -2.17 -3.34 -7.05
C GLN A 23 -1.90 -2.08 -7.90
N GLN A 24 -0.95 -1.25 -7.47
CA GLN A 24 -0.46 -0.10 -8.26
C GLN A 24 0.60 -0.57 -9.28
N THR A 25 0.22 -1.56 -10.09
CA THR A 25 1.07 -2.07 -11.17
C THR A 25 0.99 -1.09 -12.34
N PRO A 26 2.12 -0.53 -12.82
CA PRO A 26 2.07 0.44 -13.91
C PRO A 26 1.48 -0.17 -15.18
N THR A 27 0.74 0.64 -15.95
CA THR A 27 0.44 0.34 -17.34
C THR A 27 1.77 0.41 -18.11
N MET A 28 2.16 -0.66 -18.81
CA MET A 28 3.45 -0.77 -19.49
C MET A 28 3.52 0.09 -20.76
N ASP A 29 3.21 1.38 -20.65
CA ASP A 29 3.29 2.31 -21.77
C ASP A 29 4.70 2.91 -21.83
N PRO A 30 5.52 2.61 -22.85
CA PRO A 30 6.91 3.07 -22.94
C PRO A 30 7.06 4.59 -23.05
N THR A 31 5.98 5.33 -23.34
CA THR A 31 6.01 6.80 -23.48
C THR A 31 5.73 7.56 -22.19
N ARG A 32 5.31 6.89 -21.12
CA ARG A 32 5.24 7.50 -19.78
C ARG A 32 6.35 6.91 -18.94
N ALA A 33 7.51 7.55 -18.97
CA ALA A 33 8.35 7.56 -17.78
C ALA A 33 7.43 8.04 -16.64
N SER A 34 7.01 7.14 -15.76
CA SER A 34 6.42 7.61 -14.52
C SER A 34 7.58 8.25 -13.77
N GLU A 35 7.60 9.58 -13.73
CA GLU A 35 8.53 10.34 -12.88
C GLU A 35 8.41 9.90 -11.41
N ARG A 36 7.31 9.21 -11.05
CA ARG A 36 7.01 8.62 -9.74
C ARG A 36 7.17 7.10 -9.75
N ALA A 37 7.75 6.53 -8.69
CA ALA A 37 7.88 5.10 -8.52
C ALA A 37 6.49 4.44 -8.33
N ALA A 38 6.17 3.47 -9.17
CA ALA A 38 5.01 2.60 -8.97
C ALA A 38 5.41 1.40 -8.10
N PHE A 39 4.49 0.82 -7.33
CA PHE A 39 4.81 -0.30 -6.47
C PHE A 39 3.76 -1.40 -6.51
N SER A 40 4.20 -2.63 -6.26
CA SER A 40 3.32 -3.78 -6.08
C SER A 40 3.83 -4.65 -4.94
N GLU A 41 2.89 -5.18 -4.16
CA GLU A 41 3.16 -5.93 -2.94
C GLU A 41 2.69 -7.37 -3.12
N TRP A 42 3.58 -8.30 -2.83
CA TRP A 42 3.42 -9.72 -3.13
C TRP A 42 3.69 -10.56 -1.89
N ASN A 43 3.07 -11.72 -1.83
CA ASN A 43 3.41 -12.78 -0.92
C ASN A 43 3.93 -13.97 -1.74
N CYS A 44 5.23 -14.26 -1.65
CA CYS A 44 5.91 -15.30 -2.41
C CYS A 44 6.24 -16.49 -1.49
N ASP A 45 5.40 -17.52 -1.52
CA ASP A 45 5.46 -18.69 -0.62
C ASP A 45 5.59 -18.33 0.87
N GLY A 46 4.84 -17.32 1.32
CA GLY A 46 4.85 -16.83 2.70
C GLY A 46 5.82 -15.68 2.98
N GLU A 47 6.71 -15.35 2.04
CA GLU A 47 7.62 -14.22 2.17
C GLU A 47 7.01 -12.93 1.59
N PRO A 48 6.96 -11.83 2.37
CA PRO A 48 6.52 -10.55 1.84
C PRO A 48 7.58 -9.95 0.91
N VAL A 49 7.15 -9.58 -0.30
CA VAL A 49 8.00 -8.98 -1.34
C VAL A 49 7.38 -7.68 -1.83
N LEU A 50 8.20 -6.63 -1.93
CA LEU A 50 7.85 -5.35 -2.54
C LEU A 50 8.59 -5.20 -3.86
N ALA A 51 7.87 -4.90 -4.93
CA ALA A 51 8.45 -4.54 -6.21
C ALA A 51 8.21 -3.05 -6.49
N GLN A 52 9.30 -2.27 -6.62
CA GLN A 52 9.27 -0.84 -6.93
C GLN A 52 9.77 -0.61 -8.36
N PHE A 53 8.93 -0.05 -9.22
CA PHE A 53 9.21 0.14 -10.64
C PHE A 53 9.73 1.55 -10.92
N TYR A 54 10.86 1.62 -11.62
CA TYR A 54 11.54 2.83 -12.07
C TYR A 54 11.73 2.75 -13.59
N GLY A 55 10.64 2.94 -14.33
CA GLY A 55 10.62 2.82 -15.79
C GLY A 55 10.99 1.40 -16.26
N ALA A 56 12.18 1.25 -16.84
CA ALA A 56 12.70 -0.04 -17.33
C ALA A 56 13.39 -0.89 -16.24
N ARG A 57 13.40 -0.43 -14.99
CA ARG A 57 14.00 -1.14 -13.86
C ARG A 57 12.96 -1.46 -12.80
N VAL A 58 13.22 -2.51 -12.03
CA VAL A 58 12.49 -2.80 -10.80
C VAL A 58 13.47 -3.11 -9.67
N VAL A 59 13.18 -2.60 -8.48
CA VAL A 59 13.82 -3.05 -7.25
C VAL A 59 12.90 -4.06 -6.60
N ILE A 60 13.38 -5.28 -6.39
CA ILE A 60 12.68 -6.31 -5.62
C ILE A 60 13.28 -6.35 -4.23
N SER A 61 12.46 -6.04 -3.23
CA SER A 61 12.84 -6.05 -1.82
C SER A 61 12.07 -7.15 -1.10
N ASP A 62 12.80 -8.07 -0.48
CA ASP A 62 12.22 -9.10 0.40
C ASP A 62 12.50 -8.76 1.88
N SER A 63 12.27 -9.72 2.77
CA SER A 63 12.49 -9.56 4.22
C SER A 63 13.94 -9.22 4.58
N SER A 64 14.90 -9.53 3.72
CA SER A 64 16.33 -9.55 4.03
C SER A 64 17.20 -8.74 3.06
N SER A 65 16.74 -8.49 1.84
CA SER A 65 17.58 -8.03 0.75
C SER A 65 16.85 -7.10 -0.22
N SER A 66 17.59 -6.48 -1.14
CA SER A 66 17.02 -5.69 -2.24
C SER A 66 17.88 -5.85 -3.48
N HIS A 67 17.24 -6.11 -4.62
CA HIS A 67 17.90 -6.43 -5.88
C HIS A 67 17.37 -5.54 -7.00
N TRP A 68 18.29 -4.89 -7.71
CA TRP A 68 17.98 -4.18 -8.96
C TRP A 68 17.90 -5.17 -10.10
N LEU A 69 16.77 -5.14 -10.81
CA LEU A 69 16.55 -5.95 -12.00
C LEU A 69 16.22 -5.03 -13.18
N ASP A 70 16.83 -5.29 -14.32
CA ASP A 70 16.56 -4.58 -15.56
C ASP A 70 15.48 -5.32 -16.37
N ARG A 71 14.75 -4.59 -17.21
CA ARG A 71 13.77 -5.19 -18.12
C ARG A 71 14.47 -6.18 -19.07
N GLY A 72 13.97 -7.41 -19.12
CA GLY A 72 14.45 -8.40 -20.09
C GLY A 72 14.10 -8.04 -21.54
N THR A 73 14.66 -8.79 -22.49
CA THR A 73 14.40 -8.60 -23.94
C THR A 73 12.91 -8.69 -24.26
N GLN A 74 12.33 -7.57 -24.70
CA GLN A 74 11.01 -7.21 -25.28
C GLN A 74 9.74 -8.07 -25.09
N VAL A 75 9.82 -9.37 -24.81
CA VAL A 75 8.65 -10.24 -24.60
C VAL A 75 8.30 -10.31 -23.11
N GLY A 76 7.62 -9.27 -22.62
CA GLY A 76 6.78 -9.34 -21.42
C GLY A 76 7.23 -8.56 -20.18
N LYS A 77 6.36 -8.70 -19.17
CA LYS A 77 6.44 -8.21 -17.78
C LYS A 77 7.52 -8.97 -16.97
N VAL A 78 8.73 -9.04 -17.50
CA VAL A 78 9.86 -9.82 -16.94
C VAL A 78 11.07 -8.92 -16.74
N PHE A 79 11.61 -8.94 -15.52
CA PHE A 79 12.84 -8.26 -15.12
C PHE A 79 13.88 -9.28 -14.69
N ARG A 80 15.15 -9.05 -15.02
CA ARG A 80 16.26 -9.99 -14.78
C ARG A 80 17.53 -9.24 -14.41
N ALA A 81 18.33 -9.84 -13.54
CA ALA A 81 19.73 -9.50 -13.34
C ALA A 81 20.44 -10.73 -12.77
N GLU A 82 21.58 -11.11 -13.35
CA GLU A 82 22.35 -12.28 -12.92
C GLU A 82 21.47 -13.54 -12.76
N ASN A 83 21.45 -14.15 -11.57
CA ASN A 83 20.64 -15.31 -11.20
C ASN A 83 19.30 -14.92 -10.55
N HIS A 84 18.79 -13.72 -10.83
CA HIS A 84 17.52 -13.21 -10.29
C HIS A 84 16.55 -12.90 -11.41
N SER A 85 15.27 -13.21 -11.21
CA SER A 85 14.23 -12.77 -12.13
C SER A 85 12.90 -12.53 -11.43
N PHE A 86 12.21 -11.48 -11.86
CA PHE A 86 10.86 -11.18 -11.41
C PHE A 86 9.93 -11.10 -12.62
N ARG A 87 8.85 -11.86 -12.60
CA ARG A 87 7.84 -11.85 -13.65
C ARG A 87 6.47 -11.67 -13.03
N PHE A 88 5.63 -10.83 -13.60
CA PHE A 88 4.28 -10.58 -13.10
C PHE A 88 3.24 -10.60 -14.23
N ARG A 89 2.02 -11.05 -13.94
CA ARG A 89 0.89 -11.09 -14.88
C ARG A 89 -0.42 -10.99 -14.11
N GLY A 90 -1.07 -9.84 -14.20
CA GLY A 90 -2.32 -9.61 -13.46
C GLY A 90 -2.03 -9.64 -11.96
N ASP A 91 -2.73 -10.51 -11.26
CA ASP A 91 -2.71 -10.78 -9.82
C ASP A 91 -1.71 -11.86 -9.39
N THR A 92 -0.87 -12.34 -10.30
CA THR A 92 0.16 -13.35 -10.02
C THR A 92 1.55 -12.86 -10.41
N ALA A 93 2.57 -13.34 -9.69
CA ALA A 93 3.96 -13.14 -10.03
C ALA A 93 4.81 -14.38 -9.72
N THR A 94 6.04 -14.39 -10.22
CA THR A 94 7.07 -15.37 -9.88
C THR A 94 8.35 -14.63 -9.55
N TRP A 95 8.93 -14.95 -8.40
CA TRP A 95 10.20 -14.42 -7.93
C TRP A 95 11.24 -15.54 -7.93
N THR A 96 12.27 -15.40 -8.75
CA THR A 96 13.42 -16.31 -8.81
C THR A 96 14.61 -15.65 -8.13
N ARG A 97 15.13 -16.30 -7.09
CA ARG A 97 16.36 -15.93 -6.40
C ARG A 97 17.32 -17.10 -6.47
N LEU A 98 18.44 -16.92 -7.16
CA LEU A 98 19.40 -17.99 -7.45
C LEU A 98 18.69 -19.13 -8.20
N GLU A 99 18.64 -20.32 -7.62
CA GLU A 99 18.03 -21.51 -8.21
C GLU A 99 16.57 -21.73 -7.75
N GLN A 100 16.08 -20.90 -6.83
CA GLN A 100 14.75 -21.05 -6.25
C GLN A 100 13.76 -20.12 -6.95
N THR A 101 12.70 -20.70 -7.53
CA THR A 101 11.57 -19.93 -8.07
C THR A 101 10.37 -20.11 -7.17
N ARG A 102 9.77 -18.99 -6.75
CA ARG A 102 8.61 -18.95 -5.86
C ARG A 102 7.41 -18.36 -6.58
N HIS A 103 6.24 -18.90 -6.29
CA HIS A 103 4.99 -18.36 -6.79
C HIS A 103 4.50 -17.28 -5.85
N CYS A 104 4.06 -16.17 -6.43
CA CYS A 104 3.65 -14.99 -5.69
C CYS A 104 2.20 -14.66 -5.98
N THR A 105 1.44 -14.39 -4.93
CA THR A 105 0.09 -13.82 -5.00
C THR A 105 0.09 -12.41 -4.44
N GLU A 106 -0.96 -11.65 -4.71
CA GLU A 106 -1.13 -10.34 -4.10
C GLU A 106 -1.04 -10.42 -2.58
N ARG A 107 -0.23 -9.55 -1.97
CA ARG A 107 -0.17 -9.47 -0.51
C ARG A 107 -1.45 -8.84 0.03
N ALA A 108 -2.19 -9.62 0.81
CA ALA A 108 -3.33 -9.10 1.56
C ALA A 108 -2.87 -7.99 2.51
N LEU A 109 -3.75 -7.00 2.70
CA LEU A 109 -3.57 -5.99 3.74
C LEU A 109 -3.56 -6.63 5.14
N PRO A 110 -2.85 -6.05 6.11
CA PRO A 110 -3.02 -6.40 7.53
C PRO A 110 -4.51 -6.33 7.92
N GLY A 111 -4.95 -7.23 8.82
CA GLY A 111 -6.36 -7.38 9.16
C GLY A 111 -6.99 -6.10 9.74
N ASP A 112 -6.25 -5.40 10.59
CA ASP A 112 -6.61 -4.10 11.15
C ASP A 112 -6.74 -3.01 10.05
N TRP A 113 -5.97 -3.10 8.96
CA TRP A 113 -6.08 -2.18 7.82
C TRP A 113 -7.29 -2.52 6.95
N GLN A 114 -7.59 -3.81 6.77
CA GLN A 114 -8.82 -4.24 6.11
C GLN A 114 -10.07 -3.76 6.86
N GLN A 115 -10.04 -3.84 8.19
CA GLN A 115 -11.09 -3.32 9.06
C GLN A 115 -11.21 -1.78 8.94
N ALA A 116 -10.10 -1.05 9.01
CA ALA A 116 -10.12 0.40 8.85
C ALA A 116 -10.71 0.84 7.49
N ILE A 117 -10.45 0.08 6.42
CA ILE A 117 -11.05 0.32 5.10
C ILE A 117 -12.56 0.07 5.10
N SER A 118 -13.03 -0.98 5.78
CA SER A 118 -14.46 -1.32 5.81
C SER A 118 -15.28 -0.35 6.67
N GLU A 119 -14.65 0.25 7.69
CA GLU A 119 -15.25 1.24 8.58
C GLU A 119 -15.21 2.67 8.02
N ALA A 120 -14.24 2.98 7.16
CA ALA A 120 -14.13 4.29 6.55
C ALA A 120 -15.28 4.57 5.58
N PRO A 121 -15.78 5.82 5.50
CA PRO A 121 -16.69 6.20 4.42
C PRO A 121 -16.08 5.86 3.06
N ARG A 122 -16.91 5.33 2.14
CA ARG A 122 -16.44 4.80 0.84
C ARG A 122 -15.49 5.78 0.15
N ASN A 123 -14.33 5.27 -0.27
CA ASN A 123 -13.28 5.97 -1.02
C ASN A 123 -12.60 7.14 -0.29
N GLN A 124 -12.78 7.29 1.02
CA GLN A 124 -12.14 8.40 1.75
C GLN A 124 -10.81 8.01 2.39
N LEU A 125 -10.56 6.73 2.70
CA LEU A 125 -9.29 6.32 3.27
C LEU A 125 -8.21 6.20 2.18
N HIS A 126 -7.29 7.16 2.16
CA HIS A 126 -6.28 7.32 1.11
C HIS A 126 -4.94 6.68 1.49
N TYR A 127 -4.55 6.76 2.75
CA TYR A 127 -3.26 6.28 3.23
C TYR A 127 -3.38 5.72 4.64
N MET A 128 -2.61 4.66 4.91
CA MET A 128 -2.42 4.13 6.26
C MET A 128 -0.95 3.91 6.54
N ALA A 129 -0.57 4.12 7.79
CA ALA A 129 0.74 3.78 8.30
C ALA A 129 0.68 3.34 9.76
N GLN A 130 1.75 2.68 10.19
CA GLN A 130 1.91 2.23 11.56
C GLN A 130 3.33 2.50 12.03
N GLY A 131 3.45 2.88 13.29
CA GLY A 131 4.71 3.16 13.96
C GLY A 131 5.57 1.92 14.21
N ALA A 132 6.80 2.16 14.68
CA ALA A 132 7.64 1.11 15.24
C ALA A 132 6.93 0.41 16.41
N ASN A 133 7.01 -0.93 16.47
CA ASN A 133 6.37 -1.76 17.50
C ASN A 133 4.86 -1.52 17.70
N GLU A 134 4.15 -1.10 16.65
CA GLU A 134 2.68 -0.95 16.67
C GLU A 134 2.13 0.10 17.65
N GLN A 135 2.99 0.92 18.25
CA GLN A 135 2.63 1.91 19.26
C GLN A 135 1.70 3.02 18.76
N TRP A 136 1.54 3.17 17.46
CA TRP A 136 0.58 4.11 16.89
C TRP A 136 0.18 3.75 15.46
N GLN A 137 -0.98 4.24 15.05
CA GLN A 137 -1.51 4.12 13.69
C GLN A 137 -1.91 5.49 13.14
N PHE A 138 -1.64 5.71 11.85
CA PHE A 138 -2.04 6.91 11.11
C PHE A 138 -2.98 6.54 9.97
N LYS A 139 -4.01 7.36 9.76
CA LYS A 139 -4.98 7.25 8.67
C LYS A 139 -5.17 8.63 8.04
N LEU A 140 -5.03 8.72 6.71
CA LEU A 140 -5.43 9.91 5.94
C LEU A 140 -6.80 9.65 5.32
N GLN A 141 -7.82 10.39 5.76
CA GLN A 141 -9.20 10.26 5.35
C GLN A 141 -9.73 11.56 4.73
N GLY A 142 -9.81 11.65 3.40
CA GLY A 142 -10.11 12.91 2.71
C GLY A 142 -9.12 14.01 3.12
N ASN A 143 -9.65 15.10 3.66
CA ASN A 143 -8.89 16.23 4.21
C ASN A 143 -8.64 16.12 5.73
N ARG A 144 -8.70 14.90 6.29
CA ARG A 144 -8.52 14.67 7.73
C ARG A 144 -7.39 13.69 7.98
N VAL A 145 -6.65 13.93 9.04
CA VAL A 145 -5.64 13.02 9.55
C VAL A 145 -6.10 12.49 10.89
N LEU A 146 -6.04 11.17 11.03
CA LEU A 146 -6.36 10.48 12.26
C LEU A 146 -5.11 9.78 12.77
N ILE A 147 -4.80 10.00 14.05
CA ILE A 147 -3.69 9.35 14.75
C ILE A 147 -4.28 8.66 15.97
N GLU A 148 -3.92 7.40 16.14
CA GLU A 148 -4.28 6.56 17.29
C GLU A 148 -2.97 6.14 17.95
N LEU A 149 -2.68 6.64 19.15
CA LEU A 149 -1.53 6.26 19.97
C LEU A 149 -1.97 5.14 20.92
N GLN A 150 -1.23 4.04 20.93
CA GLN A 150 -1.40 2.91 21.83
C GLN A 150 -0.24 2.89 22.82
N GLU A 151 -0.47 3.38 24.03
CA GLU A 151 0.45 3.17 25.15
C GLU A 151 0.09 1.87 25.87
N ALA A 152 1.11 1.10 26.26
CA ALA A 152 0.92 -0.21 26.86
C ALA A 152 0.16 -0.09 28.20
N GLY A 153 -1.12 -0.47 28.18
CA GLY A 153 -1.98 -0.47 29.38
C GLY A 153 -2.77 0.82 29.64
N GLU A 154 -2.71 1.81 28.75
CA GLU A 154 -3.45 3.07 28.88
C GLU A 154 -4.52 3.26 27.80
N ALA A 155 -5.35 4.30 27.97
CA ALA A 155 -6.39 4.64 27.02
C ALA A 155 -5.78 5.07 25.67
N VAL A 156 -6.29 4.53 24.57
CA VAL A 156 -5.86 4.90 23.21
C VAL A 156 -6.14 6.39 23.00
N GLU A 157 -5.08 7.20 22.90
CA GLU A 157 -5.24 8.60 22.52
C GLU A 157 -5.57 8.67 21.04
N ARG A 158 -6.71 9.27 20.71
CA ARG A 158 -7.15 9.44 19.33
C ARG A 158 -7.27 10.92 18.97
N ARG A 159 -6.64 11.31 17.87
CA ARG A 159 -6.79 12.62 17.24
C ARG A 159 -7.42 12.49 15.88
N ASN A 160 -8.22 13.50 15.54
CA ASN A 160 -8.87 13.59 14.23
C ASN A 160 -8.88 15.06 13.79
N LEU A 161 -7.85 15.45 13.07
CA LEU A 161 -7.53 16.85 12.78
C LEU A 161 -7.77 17.16 11.30
N PRO A 162 -8.22 18.38 10.95
CA PRO A 162 -8.25 18.82 9.58
C PRO A 162 -6.80 19.00 9.07
N ALA A 163 -6.50 18.43 7.92
CA ALA A 163 -5.27 18.68 7.20
C ALA A 163 -5.48 19.72 6.10
N GLY A 164 -4.49 20.57 5.89
CA GLY A 164 -4.44 21.44 4.73
C GLY A 164 -4.29 20.66 3.41
N GLU A 165 -4.27 21.40 2.31
CA GLU A 165 -3.92 20.83 1.01
C GLU A 165 -2.50 20.22 1.04
N ALA A 166 -2.32 19.14 0.30
CA ALA A 166 -1.06 18.43 0.29
C ALA A 166 -0.06 19.12 -0.65
N ASP A 167 1.14 19.39 -0.17
CA ASP A 167 2.26 19.79 -1.01
C ASP A 167 3.04 18.54 -1.46
N TYR A 168 3.37 18.44 -2.75
CA TYR A 168 4.18 17.34 -3.27
C TYR A 168 5.51 17.84 -3.85
N TYR A 169 6.62 17.30 -3.35
CA TYR A 169 7.97 17.61 -3.81
C TYR A 169 8.91 16.42 -3.58
N LEU A 170 9.71 16.05 -4.59
CA LEU A 170 10.71 14.96 -4.53
C LEU A 170 10.18 13.68 -3.87
N ASP A 171 9.10 13.11 -4.42
CA ASP A 171 8.49 11.86 -3.92
C ASP A 171 7.95 11.92 -2.49
N MET A 172 7.76 13.12 -1.95
CA MET A 172 7.24 13.34 -0.61
C MET A 172 5.94 14.16 -0.64
N TRP A 173 4.93 13.67 0.07
CA TRP A 173 3.69 14.38 0.37
C TRP A 173 3.79 15.03 1.73
N THR A 174 3.55 16.33 1.80
CA THR A 174 3.53 17.10 3.05
C THR A 174 2.13 17.60 3.35
N TYR A 175 1.63 17.31 4.54
CA TYR A 175 0.38 17.87 5.07
C TYR A 175 0.70 18.70 6.30
N ASN A 176 0.32 19.98 6.26
CA ASN A 176 0.40 20.85 7.42
C ASN A 176 -0.96 20.88 8.12
N VAL A 177 -0.95 20.70 9.44
CA VAL A 177 -2.11 20.73 10.31
C VAL A 177 -1.83 21.77 11.38
N GLN A 178 -2.67 22.79 11.44
CA GLN A 178 -2.53 23.86 12.42
C GLN A 178 -3.91 24.20 12.98
N THR A 179 -4.11 23.88 14.26
CA THR A 179 -5.27 24.30 15.04
C THR A 179 -4.82 25.31 16.10
N ARG A 180 -5.72 25.70 17.02
CA ARG A 180 -5.33 26.58 18.15
C ARG A 180 -4.44 25.85 19.14
N GLU A 181 -4.67 24.55 19.31
CA GLU A 181 -4.01 23.71 20.31
C GLU A 181 -2.87 22.87 19.74
N GLU A 182 -2.87 22.61 18.43
CA GLU A 182 -1.94 21.66 17.82
C GLU A 182 -1.24 22.21 16.59
N ARG A 183 0.05 21.89 16.48
CA ARG A 183 0.85 22.09 15.28
C ARG A 183 1.45 20.77 14.86
N MET A 184 1.08 20.31 13.68
CA MET A 184 1.55 19.04 13.16
C MET A 184 1.94 19.15 11.68
N ARG A 185 3.03 18.47 11.32
CA ARG A 185 3.47 18.29 9.94
C ARG A 185 3.65 16.82 9.66
N VAL A 186 2.87 16.30 8.72
CA VAL A 186 2.96 14.93 8.23
C VAL A 186 3.76 14.93 6.93
N GLN A 187 4.75 14.06 6.83
CA GLN A 187 5.56 13.83 5.64
C GLN A 187 5.50 12.36 5.27
N ILE A 188 4.99 12.04 4.09
CA ILE A 188 4.92 10.68 3.56
C ILE A 188 5.86 10.61 2.36
N THR A 189 6.90 9.80 2.46
CA THR A 189 7.92 9.66 1.41
C THR A 189 7.77 8.31 0.75
N ASP A 190 7.61 8.30 -0.57
CA ASP A 190 7.59 7.06 -1.34
C ASP A 190 9.00 6.43 -1.33
N GLY A 191 9.09 5.15 -1.02
CA GLY A 191 10.37 4.47 -0.83
C GLY A 191 10.28 3.25 0.07
N LEU A 192 11.29 2.39 0.00
CA LEU A 192 11.36 1.19 0.82
C LEU A 192 11.42 1.56 2.31
N CYS A 193 10.43 1.11 3.07
CA CYS A 193 10.38 1.26 4.51
C CYS A 193 10.30 -0.11 5.19
N ARG A 194 11.03 -0.28 6.29
CA ARG A 194 10.90 -1.43 7.19
C ARG A 194 10.75 -0.92 8.61
N ARG A 195 9.82 -1.49 9.36
CA ARG A 195 9.58 -1.10 10.75
C ARG A 195 10.55 -1.85 11.66
N ALA A 196 10.92 -1.23 12.78
CA ALA A 196 11.65 -1.97 13.81
C ALA A 196 10.79 -3.15 14.29
N GLY A 197 11.39 -4.34 14.38
CA GLY A 197 10.69 -5.57 14.79
C GLY A 197 9.84 -6.24 13.70
N ASP A 198 9.62 -5.61 12.55
CA ASP A 198 8.85 -6.16 11.42
C ASP A 198 9.64 -6.04 10.11
N PRO A 199 10.17 -7.17 9.57
CA PRO A 199 10.99 -7.16 8.35
C PRO A 199 10.17 -6.91 7.07
N THR A 200 8.84 -6.82 7.18
CA THR A 200 7.94 -6.59 6.05
C THR A 200 8.32 -5.31 5.30
N PRO A 201 8.63 -5.38 3.99
CA PRO A 201 8.89 -4.19 3.20
C PRO A 201 7.58 -3.46 2.89
N TYR A 202 7.56 -2.15 3.14
CA TYR A 202 6.46 -1.23 2.84
C TYR A 202 6.88 -0.21 1.78
N PRO A 203 5.93 0.29 0.96
CA PRO A 203 6.22 1.19 -0.16
C PRO A 203 6.45 2.66 0.22
N SER A 204 6.21 3.05 1.48
CA SER A 204 6.46 4.42 1.92
C SER A 204 6.82 4.48 3.40
N SER A 205 7.64 5.49 3.74
CA SER A 205 7.86 5.91 5.12
C SER A 205 6.98 7.11 5.46
N ILE A 206 6.71 7.30 6.74
CA ILE A 206 6.00 8.46 7.26
C ILE A 206 6.78 9.05 8.44
N GLN A 207 6.86 10.37 8.49
CA GLN A 207 7.29 11.14 9.65
C GLN A 207 6.20 12.14 10.02
N ILE A 208 5.82 12.17 11.29
CA ILE A 208 4.86 13.12 11.85
C ILE A 208 5.59 13.91 12.91
N ASN A 209 5.80 15.20 12.66
CA ASN A 209 6.28 16.13 13.67
C ASN A 209 5.04 16.76 14.31
N TRP A 210 4.73 16.41 15.55
CA TRP A 210 3.52 16.83 16.24
C TRP A 210 3.88 17.49 17.58
N ASN A 211 3.66 18.79 17.68
CA ASN A 211 4.14 19.62 18.78
C ASN A 211 5.65 19.38 19.03
N ASP A 212 6.02 18.77 20.15
CA ASP A 212 7.40 18.44 20.51
C ASP A 212 7.78 16.96 20.27
N GLN A 213 6.89 16.18 19.66
CA GLN A 213 7.07 14.76 19.38
C GLN A 213 7.36 14.51 17.90
N VAL A 214 8.17 13.48 17.63
CA VAL A 214 8.41 12.97 16.28
C VAL A 214 8.03 11.50 16.23
N LEU A 215 7.05 11.18 15.40
CA LEU A 215 6.60 9.82 15.15
C LEU A 215 7.11 9.36 13.78
N GLN A 216 7.68 8.15 13.72
CA GLN A 216 8.16 7.53 12.47
C GLN A 216 7.54 6.15 12.27
N GLY A 217 7.20 5.84 11.03
CA GLY A 217 6.51 4.60 10.69
C GLY A 217 6.60 4.25 9.22
N CYS A 218 6.00 3.13 8.87
CA CYS A 218 5.87 2.66 7.49
C CYS A 218 4.41 2.54 7.10
N GLY A 219 4.10 2.77 5.82
CA GLY A 219 2.74 2.82 5.34
C GLY A 219 2.57 2.46 3.89
N ARG A 220 1.35 2.65 3.40
CA ARG A 220 1.03 2.58 1.98
C ARG A 220 -0.20 3.42 1.62
N TRP A 221 -0.24 3.82 0.36
CA TRP A 221 -1.43 4.38 -0.28
C TRP A 221 -2.45 3.29 -0.60
N LEU A 222 -3.72 3.53 -0.31
CA LEU A 222 -4.82 2.56 -0.42
C LEU A 222 -5.75 2.79 -1.63
N ALA A 223 -5.73 3.99 -2.21
CA ALA A 223 -6.61 4.36 -3.31
C ALA A 223 -6.27 3.61 -4.63
N LYS A 224 -7.33 3.10 -5.29
CA LYS A 224 -7.29 2.25 -6.50
C LYS A 224 -6.70 2.93 -7.74
N SER A 225 -6.92 4.23 -7.89
CA SER A 225 -6.72 4.96 -9.14
C SER A 225 -5.33 5.58 -9.28
N GLY A 226 -4.45 5.38 -8.30
CA GLY A 226 -3.22 6.17 -8.23
C GLY A 226 -3.47 7.65 -7.95
N HIS A 227 -4.71 8.05 -7.65
CA HIS A 227 -5.01 9.37 -7.06
C HIS A 227 -4.59 9.34 -5.59
N ARG A 228 -3.26 9.35 -5.40
CA ARG A 228 -2.61 10.19 -4.40
C ARG A 228 -2.92 11.63 -4.88
N PRO A 229 -3.32 12.57 -4.00
CA PRO A 229 -3.89 13.86 -4.38
C PRO A 229 -3.31 14.51 -5.64
#